data_AF-A0A2E8CXZ9-F1
#
_entry.id   AF-A0A2E8CXZ9-F1
#
_cell.length_a   1.000
_cell.length_b   1.000
_cell.length_c   1.000
_cell.angle_alpha   90.00
_cell.angle_beta   90.00
_cell.angle_gamma   90.00
#
_symmetry.space_group_name_H-M   'P 1'
#
loop_
_entity.id
_entity.type
_entity.pdbx_description
1 polymer ?
#
loop_
_entity_poly.entity_id
_entity_poly.type
_entity_poly.pdbx_seq_one_letter_code
_entity_poly.pdbx_strand_id
1 'polypeptide(L)'
;MGGNVRVTIPSEACKESVDQHTTLQNQRDKLLNLRLADEIDETVFARKNTELRDREALLTRQLDSAAADTQRNSRLAEKAFELSQTLTDKWLTADVATKRRLLEITCLNFSLDGATLVPTIRKPFDILVKGQFVSSSRGDCRIFEPSDTLVDQYVRSYPLTPAAYLRDAAQLARRSA
;
A
#
# COMPACT_ATOMS: atom_id res chain seq x y z
N MET A 1 -28.90 0.90 3.77
CA MET A 1 -28.14 0.07 4.74
C MET A 1 -26.73 -0.08 4.19
N GLY A 2 -25.86 0.87 4.53
CA GLY A 2 -24.48 0.91 4.05
C GLY A 2 -23.61 -0.01 4.89
N GLY A 3 -23.22 -1.14 4.31
CA GLY A 3 -22.24 -2.05 4.91
C GLY A 3 -20.87 -1.38 4.95
N ASN A 4 -20.37 -1.20 6.17
CA ASN A 4 -19.08 -0.63 6.46
C ASN A 4 -17.98 -1.65 6.10
N VAL A 5 -17.47 -1.62 4.86
CA VAL A 5 -16.38 -2.51 4.44
C VAL A 5 -15.05 -1.82 4.69
N ARG A 6 -14.43 -2.17 5.82
CA ARG A 6 -13.04 -1.81 6.14
C ARG A 6 -12.12 -2.26 5.00
N VAL A 7 -11.47 -1.29 4.36
CA VAL A 7 -10.38 -1.49 3.39
C VAL A 7 -9.36 -2.44 4.02
N THR A 8 -9.14 -3.60 3.41
CA THR A 8 -8.25 -4.60 3.98
C THR A 8 -7.22 -5.07 2.95
N ILE A 9 -6.03 -4.46 2.95
CA ILE A 9 -4.81 -5.03 2.35
C ILE A 9 -3.60 -4.49 3.16
N PRO A 10 -2.69 -5.32 3.69
CA PRO A 10 -2.55 -6.76 3.61
C PRO A 10 -3.29 -7.45 4.75
N SER A 11 -4.49 -7.95 4.44
CA SER A 11 -5.43 -8.51 5.41
C SER A 11 -4.87 -9.68 6.19
N GLU A 12 -4.35 -10.71 5.53
CA GLU A 12 -4.15 -12.00 6.18
C GLU A 12 -2.99 -11.98 7.15
N ALA A 13 -1.80 -11.49 6.76
CA ALA A 13 -0.65 -11.43 7.67
C ALA A 13 -0.83 -10.42 8.82
N CYS A 14 -1.53 -9.31 8.57
CA CYS A 14 -1.83 -8.32 9.60
C CYS A 14 -2.95 -8.80 10.53
N LYS A 15 -4.00 -9.43 9.99
CA LYS A 15 -5.02 -10.12 10.80
C LYS A 15 -4.43 -11.25 11.61
N GLU A 16 -3.57 -12.07 11.01
CA GLU A 16 -2.90 -13.16 11.69
C GLU A 16 -2.02 -12.64 12.84
N SER A 17 -1.25 -11.57 12.61
CA SER A 17 -0.47 -10.92 13.67
C SER A 17 -1.35 -10.29 14.77
N VAL A 18 -2.52 -9.75 14.41
CA VAL A 18 -3.51 -9.21 15.36
C VAL A 18 -4.18 -10.33 16.16
N ASP A 19 -4.55 -11.43 15.51
CA ASP A 19 -5.13 -12.62 16.13
C ASP A 19 -4.11 -13.31 17.06
N GLN A 20 -2.83 -13.30 16.67
CA GLN A 20 -1.73 -13.73 17.55
C GLN A 20 -1.58 -12.81 18.77
N HIS A 21 -1.69 -11.49 18.61
CA HIS A 21 -1.66 -10.55 19.74
C HIS A 21 -2.83 -10.77 20.71
N THR A 22 -4.05 -10.95 20.21
CA THR A 22 -5.22 -11.22 21.07
C THR A 22 -5.10 -12.56 21.78
N THR A 23 -4.56 -13.58 21.10
CA THR A 23 -4.26 -14.88 21.71
C THR A 23 -3.22 -14.76 22.83
N LEU A 24 -2.17 -13.96 22.64
CA LEU A 24 -1.16 -13.70 23.67
C LEU A 24 -1.72 -12.93 24.87
N GLN A 25 -2.62 -11.97 24.64
CA GLN A 25 -3.32 -11.26 25.72
C GLN A 25 -4.17 -12.23 26.55
N ASN A 26 -4.95 -13.09 25.89
CA ASN A 26 -5.74 -14.12 26.57
C ASN A 26 -4.86 -15.11 27.37
N GLN A 27 -3.68 -15.47 26.86
CA GLN A 27 -2.72 -16.31 27.57
C GLN A 27 -2.14 -15.61 28.81
N ARG A 28 -1.86 -14.30 28.74
CA ARG A 28 -1.43 -13.50 29.89
C ARG A 28 -2.52 -13.40 30.95
N ASP A 29 -3.77 -13.14 30.55
CA ASP A 29 -4.90 -13.06 31.47
C ASP A 29 -5.15 -14.40 32.17
N LYS A 30 -5.01 -15.52 31.43
CA LYS A 30 -5.10 -16.86 32.00
C LYS A 30 -3.97 -17.16 32.98
N LEU A 31 -2.72 -16.78 32.67
CA LEU A 31 -1.59 -16.94 33.58
C LEU A 31 -1.74 -16.09 34.84
N LEU A 32 -2.28 -14.88 34.71
CA LEU A 32 -2.56 -14.00 35.85
C LEU A 32 -3.64 -14.62 36.76
N ASN A 33 -4.74 -15.11 36.17
CA ASN A 33 -5.81 -15.78 36.92
C ASN A 33 -5.31 -17.04 37.65
N LEU A 34 -4.45 -17.85 37.02
CA LEU A 34 -3.85 -19.02 37.65
C LEU A 34 -2.87 -18.66 38.78
N ARG A 35 -2.17 -17.53 38.68
CA ARG A 35 -1.32 -17.03 39.77
C ARG A 35 -2.16 -16.48 40.93
N LEU A 36 -3.26 -15.77 40.64
CA LEU A 36 -4.19 -15.28 41.66
C LEU A 36 -4.90 -16.41 42.41
N ALA A 37 -5.08 -17.56 41.75
CA ALA A 37 -5.56 -18.80 42.36
C ALA A 37 -4.48 -19.60 43.11
N ASP A 38 -3.23 -19.10 43.16
CA ASP A 38 -2.04 -19.76 43.73
C ASP A 38 -1.74 -21.16 43.15
N GLU A 39 -2.28 -21.49 41.97
CA GLU A 39 -2.05 -22.77 41.29
C GLU A 39 -0.64 -22.88 40.66
N ILE A 40 0.08 -21.76 40.54
CA ILE A 40 1.39 -21.68 39.92
C ILE A 40 2.38 -20.97 40.85
N ASP A 41 3.59 -21.54 40.94
CA ASP A 41 4.74 -20.96 41.63
C ASP A 41 5.25 -19.68 40.95
N GLU A 42 5.77 -18.76 41.76
CA GLU A 42 6.26 -17.45 41.31
C GLU A 42 7.40 -17.57 40.29
N THR A 43 8.27 -18.57 40.41
CA THR A 43 9.38 -18.77 39.47
C THR A 43 8.89 -19.20 38.09
N VAL A 44 7.82 -20.01 38.03
CA VAL A 44 7.21 -20.49 36.79
C VAL A 44 6.43 -19.36 36.12
N PHE A 45 5.71 -18.56 36.90
CA PHE A 45 5.04 -17.35 36.42
C PHE A 45 6.03 -16.35 35.83
N ALA A 46 7.10 -16.01 36.56
CA ALA A 46 8.12 -15.06 36.10
C ALA A 46 8.75 -15.50 34.77
N ARG A 47 9.13 -16.78 34.65
CA ARG A 47 9.70 -17.33 33.41
C ARG A 47 8.74 -17.22 32.23
N LYS A 48 7.47 -17.63 32.41
CA LYS A 48 6.47 -17.61 31.33
C LYS A 48 6.02 -16.20 30.96
N ASN A 49 5.95 -15.29 31.93
CA ASN A 49 5.66 -13.90 31.67
C ASN A 49 6.77 -13.24 30.84
N THR A 50 8.04 -13.50 31.14
CA THR A 50 9.16 -13.00 30.32
C THR A 50 9.12 -13.53 28.90
N GLU A 51 8.90 -14.84 28.71
CA GLU A 51 8.77 -15.47 27.38
C GLU A 51 7.64 -14.83 26.54
N LEU A 52 6.47 -14.60 27.15
CA LEU A 52 5.35 -13.95 26.46
C LEU A 52 5.64 -12.48 26.13
N ARG A 53 6.31 -11.74 27.02
CA ARG A 53 6.70 -10.35 26.76
C ARG A 53 7.73 -10.24 25.65
N ASP A 54 8.71 -11.15 25.59
CA ASP A 54 9.70 -11.18 24.52
C ASP A 54 9.04 -11.49 23.16
N ARG A 55 8.09 -12.42 23.14
CA ARG A 55 7.30 -12.73 21.94
C ARG A 55 6.41 -11.57 21.50
N GLU A 56 5.78 -10.89 22.45
CA GLU A 56 4.98 -9.67 22.20
C GLU A 56 5.86 -8.57 21.58
N ALA A 57 7.04 -8.32 22.16
CA ALA A 57 7.98 -7.33 21.64
C ALA A 57 8.47 -7.66 20.22
N LEU A 58 8.65 -8.93 19.89
CA LEU A 58 9.03 -9.36 18.54
C LEU A 58 7.91 -9.12 17.52
N LEU A 59 6.67 -9.49 17.86
CA LEU A 59 5.51 -9.28 16.99
C LEU A 59 5.21 -7.80 16.77
N THR A 60 5.29 -6.97 17.82
CA THR A 60 5.11 -5.52 17.70
C THR A 60 6.16 -4.90 16.78
N ARG A 61 7.44 -5.29 16.89
CA ARG A 61 8.49 -4.81 15.97
C ARG A 61 8.22 -5.20 14.52
N GLN A 62 7.71 -6.41 14.27
CA GLN A 62 7.33 -6.84 12.93
C GLN A 62 6.19 -6.00 12.37
N LEU A 63 5.15 -5.75 13.17
CA LEU A 63 4.04 -4.87 12.80
C LEU A 63 4.50 -3.44 12.50
N ASP A 64 5.35 -2.86 13.34
CA ASP A 64 5.87 -1.51 13.15
C ASP A 64 6.68 -1.40 11.85
N SER A 65 7.51 -2.41 11.54
CA SER A 65 8.27 -2.45 10.29
C SER A 65 7.37 -2.53 9.06
N ALA A 66 6.34 -3.40 9.09
CA ALA A 66 5.38 -3.55 8.00
C ALA A 66 4.51 -2.29 7.81
N ALA A 67 4.13 -1.63 8.90
CA ALA A 67 3.40 -0.37 8.86
C ALA A 67 4.25 0.75 8.25
N ALA A 68 5.54 0.84 8.60
CA ALA A 68 6.46 1.82 8.03
C ALA A 68 6.67 1.61 6.53
N ASP A 69 6.77 0.36 6.07
CA ASP A 69 6.88 0.03 4.64
C ASP A 69 5.60 0.37 3.87
N THR A 70 4.44 0.07 4.45
CA THR A 70 3.13 0.44 3.88
C THR A 70 3.00 1.94 3.74
N GLN A 71 3.38 2.70 4.77
CA GLN A 71 3.35 4.16 4.76
C GLN A 71 4.32 4.75 3.72
N ARG A 72 5.51 4.16 3.57
CA ARG A 72 6.48 4.56 2.54
C ARG A 72 5.90 4.33 1.14
N ASN A 73 5.26 3.19 0.93
CA ASN A 73 4.63 2.85 -0.34
C ASN A 73 3.44 3.76 -0.66
N SER A 74 2.61 4.12 0.33
CA SER A 74 1.51 5.09 0.17
C SER A 74 2.02 6.44 -0.33
N ARG A 75 3.08 6.98 0.29
CA ARG A 75 3.67 8.26 -0.13
C ARG A 75 4.23 8.22 -1.54
N LEU A 76 4.83 7.10 -1.95
CA LEU A 76 5.29 6.92 -3.33
C LEU A 76 4.12 6.83 -4.30
N ALA A 77 3.04 6.18 -3.89
CA ALA A 77 1.82 6.07 -4.69
C ALA A 77 1.15 7.43 -4.91
N GLU A 78 1.01 8.23 -3.85
CA GLU A 78 0.52 9.61 -3.91
C GLU A 78 1.34 10.44 -4.91
N LYS A 79 2.67 10.38 -4.82
CA LYS A 79 3.55 11.15 -5.71
C LYS A 79 3.52 10.66 -7.16
N ALA A 80 3.41 9.36 -7.39
CA ALA A 80 3.23 8.80 -8.74
C ALA A 80 1.86 9.17 -9.33
N PHE A 81 0.82 9.24 -8.50
CA PHE A 81 -0.50 9.70 -8.90
C PHE A 81 -0.51 11.19 -9.25
N GLU A 82 0.06 12.05 -8.41
CA GLU A 82 0.25 13.48 -8.71
C GLU A 82 1.00 13.70 -10.04
N LEU A 83 2.04 12.90 -10.28
CA LEU A 83 2.77 12.93 -11.56
C LEU A 83 1.86 12.58 -12.74
N SER A 84 0.98 11.59 -12.59
CA SER A 84 0.06 11.18 -13.64
C SER A 84 -0.96 12.27 -14.01
N GLN A 85 -1.40 13.06 -13.03
CA GLN A 85 -2.34 14.18 -13.26
C GLN A 85 -1.67 15.36 -13.97
N THR A 86 -0.40 15.61 -13.65
CA THR A 86 0.38 16.71 -14.25
C THR A 86 1.19 16.27 -15.47
N LEU A 87 1.02 15.01 -15.92
CA LEU A 87 1.88 14.38 -16.92
C LEU A 87 1.76 15.04 -18.29
N THR A 88 0.54 15.38 -18.71
CA THR A 88 0.26 15.98 -20.02
C THR A 88 0.93 17.36 -20.14
N ASP A 89 0.76 18.21 -19.14
CA ASP A 89 1.34 19.55 -19.13
C ASP A 89 2.87 19.50 -19.06
N LYS A 90 3.42 18.57 -18.27
CA LYS A 90 4.86 18.32 -18.20
C LYS A 90 5.40 17.80 -19.52
N TRP A 91 4.68 16.92 -20.22
CA TRP A 91 5.12 16.39 -21.50
C TRP A 91 5.26 17.49 -22.56
N LEU A 92 4.31 18.43 -22.61
CA LEU A 92 4.32 19.52 -23.58
C LEU A 92 5.51 20.47 -23.37
N THR A 93 5.87 20.74 -22.12
CA THR A 93 6.92 21.70 -21.73
C THR A 93 8.31 21.06 -21.52
N ALA A 94 8.39 19.73 -21.42
CA ALA A 94 9.62 19.01 -21.11
C ALA A 94 10.65 18.99 -22.26
N ASP A 95 11.93 18.95 -21.86
CA ASP A 95 13.06 18.67 -22.73
C ASP A 95 13.08 17.19 -23.17
N VAL A 96 13.92 16.89 -24.18
CA VAL A 96 14.00 15.54 -24.76
C VAL A 96 14.44 14.49 -23.72
N ALA A 97 15.33 14.86 -22.79
CA ALA A 97 15.80 13.97 -21.73
C ALA A 97 14.68 13.63 -20.73
N THR A 98 13.90 14.62 -20.30
CA THR A 98 12.76 14.43 -19.40
C THR A 98 11.63 13.65 -20.08
N LYS A 99 11.37 13.89 -21.37
CA LYS A 99 10.42 13.08 -22.16
C LYS A 99 10.82 11.61 -22.18
N ARG A 100 12.10 11.32 -22.43
CA ARG A 100 12.60 9.94 -22.34
C ARG A 100 12.38 9.34 -20.95
N ARG A 101 12.67 10.11 -19.90
CA ARG A 101 12.49 9.65 -18.52
C ARG A 101 11.03 9.38 -18.16
N LEU A 102 10.11 10.22 -18.63
CA LEU A 102 8.67 10.02 -18.45
C LEU A 102 8.21 8.71 -19.11
N LEU A 103 8.68 8.42 -20.33
CA LEU A 103 8.37 7.15 -21.01
C LEU A 103 8.96 5.94 -20.27
N GLU A 104 10.17 6.04 -19.71
CA GLU A 104 10.76 4.96 -18.90
C GLU A 104 9.97 4.66 -17.63
N ILE A 105 9.33 5.69 -17.06
CA ILE A 105 8.51 5.58 -15.85
C ILE A 105 7.12 5.00 -16.17
N THR A 106 6.51 5.40 -17.28
CA THR A 106 5.14 4.99 -17.64
C THR A 106 5.07 3.72 -18.46
N CYS A 107 6.03 3.49 -19.37
CA CYS A 107 6.04 2.35 -20.28
C CYS A 107 7.08 1.30 -19.84
N LEU A 108 6.69 0.03 -19.93
CA LEU A 108 7.55 -1.13 -19.68
C LEU A 108 8.32 -1.50 -20.95
N ASN A 109 7.58 -1.66 -22.06
CA ASN A 109 8.09 -2.08 -23.36
C ASN A 109 7.26 -1.43 -24.47
N PHE A 110 7.79 -1.41 -25.69
CA PHE A 110 7.06 -1.05 -26.91
C PHE A 110 7.12 -2.22 -27.88
N SER A 111 5.98 -2.73 -28.32
CA SER A 111 5.88 -3.74 -29.37
C SER A 111 5.31 -3.13 -30.65
N LEU A 112 5.83 -3.52 -31.80
CA LEU A 112 5.29 -3.11 -33.09
C LEU A 112 4.38 -4.22 -33.61
N ASP A 113 3.08 -3.94 -33.71
CA ASP A 113 2.09 -4.83 -34.31
C ASP A 113 1.74 -4.30 -35.70
N GLY A 114 2.40 -4.84 -36.72
CA GLY A 114 2.34 -4.34 -38.09
C GLY A 114 2.84 -2.91 -38.22
N ALA A 115 1.93 -1.94 -38.39
CA ALA A 115 2.23 -0.52 -38.47
C ALA A 115 1.89 0.27 -37.18
N THR A 116 1.37 -0.42 -36.15
CA THR A 116 0.91 0.22 -34.91
C THR A 116 1.90 -0.03 -33.79
N LEU A 117 2.36 1.03 -33.14
CA LEU A 117 3.18 0.94 -31.93
C LEU A 117 2.27 0.72 -30.72
N VAL A 118 2.40 -0.44 -30.07
CA VAL A 118 1.63 -0.83 -28.89
C VAL A 118 2.52 -0.74 -27.65
N PRO A 119 2.37 0.29 -26.81
CA PRO A 119 3.11 0.40 -25.55
C PRO A 119 2.52 -0.54 -24.49
N THR A 120 3.38 -1.31 -23.83
CA THR A 120 3.03 -2.05 -22.61
C THR A 120 3.20 -1.10 -21.42
N ILE A 121 2.10 -0.66 -20.81
CA ILE A 121 2.11 0.32 -19.71
C ILE A 121 2.46 -0.35 -18.37
N ARG A 122 3.31 0.29 -17.56
CA ARG A 122 3.69 -0.19 -16.23
C ARG A 122 2.53 -0.01 -15.25
N LYS A 123 2.38 -0.95 -14.33
CA LYS A 123 1.55 -0.74 -13.13
C LYS A 123 2.21 0.32 -12.25
N PRO A 124 1.47 1.30 -11.71
CA PRO A 124 0.01 1.39 -11.61
C PRO A 124 -0.66 2.19 -12.75
N PHE A 125 0.10 2.68 -13.72
CA PHE A 125 -0.40 3.55 -14.79
C PHE A 125 -1.31 2.83 -15.79
N ASP A 126 -1.27 1.49 -15.87
CA ASP A 126 -2.12 0.72 -16.78
C ASP A 126 -3.63 0.88 -16.48
N ILE A 127 -3.97 1.12 -15.21
CA ILE A 127 -5.34 1.37 -14.76
C ILE A 127 -5.85 2.70 -15.30
N LEU A 128 -4.98 3.70 -15.39
CA LEU A 128 -5.31 5.02 -15.94
C LEU A 128 -5.55 4.95 -17.45
N VAL A 129 -4.78 4.12 -18.16
CA VAL A 129 -4.92 3.92 -19.61
C VAL A 129 -6.18 3.12 -19.95
N LYS A 130 -6.56 2.16 -19.11
CA LYS A 130 -7.78 1.36 -19.29
C LYS A 130 -9.07 2.14 -19.02
N GLY A 131 -8.97 3.36 -18.45
CA GLY A 131 -10.04 4.36 -18.42
C GLY A 131 -11.42 3.78 -18.13
N GLN A 132 -11.66 3.29 -16.92
CA GLN A 132 -13.03 2.99 -16.50
C GLN A 132 -13.74 4.33 -16.24
N PHE A 133 -14.24 4.96 -17.30
CA PHE A 133 -15.14 6.09 -17.20
C PHE A 133 -16.40 5.62 -16.47
N VAL A 134 -16.61 6.12 -15.25
CA VAL A 134 -17.87 5.95 -14.54
C VAL A 134 -18.90 6.81 -15.27
N SER A 135 -19.77 6.18 -16.06
CA SER A 135 -20.79 6.86 -16.88
C SER A 135 -21.95 7.45 -16.07
N SER A 136 -21.99 7.23 -14.76
CA SER A 136 -23.01 7.76 -13.87
C SER A 136 -22.39 8.78 -12.90
N SER A 137 -22.06 9.97 -13.41
CA SER A 137 -21.88 11.11 -12.53
C SER A 137 -23.23 11.48 -11.92
N ARG A 138 -23.27 11.63 -10.59
CA ARG A 138 -24.24 12.57 -10.01
C ARG A 138 -23.91 13.92 -10.62
N GLY A 139 -24.93 14.59 -11.17
CA GLY A 139 -24.78 15.93 -11.74
C GLY A 139 -24.00 16.84 -10.78
N ASP A 140 -23.10 17.63 -11.35
CA ASP A 140 -22.28 18.66 -10.69
C ASP A 140 -21.09 18.21 -9.83
N CYS A 141 -20.10 17.51 -10.42
CA CYS A 141 -18.69 17.60 -10.00
C CYS A 141 -17.73 17.42 -11.18
N ARG A 142 -16.81 18.39 -11.36
CA ARG A 142 -15.77 18.45 -12.43
C ARG A 142 -14.44 17.78 -12.06
N ILE A 143 -14.41 16.97 -11.02
CA ILE A 143 -13.17 16.34 -10.54
C ILE A 143 -13.45 14.85 -10.42
N PHE A 144 -12.56 14.08 -11.04
CA PHE A 144 -12.53 12.62 -11.07
C PHE A 144 -12.67 12.08 -9.63
N GLU A 145 -13.88 11.64 -9.23
CA GLU A 145 -14.04 10.77 -8.06
C GLU A 145 -13.91 9.33 -8.57
N PRO A 146 -12.73 8.70 -8.45
CA PRO A 146 -12.59 7.28 -8.76
C PRO A 146 -13.49 6.49 -7.82
N SER A 147 -14.27 5.55 -8.35
CA SER A 147 -15.05 4.65 -7.49
C SER A 147 -14.13 3.94 -6.49
N ASP A 148 -14.62 3.65 -5.29
CA ASP A 148 -13.84 2.94 -4.25
C ASP A 148 -13.18 1.66 -4.78
N THR A 149 -13.84 1.00 -5.74
CA THR A 149 -13.33 -0.19 -6.45
C THR A 149 -12.08 0.08 -7.30
N LEU A 150 -12.01 1.23 -7.98
CA LEU A 150 -10.85 1.64 -8.77
C LEU A 150 -9.69 2.07 -7.88
N VAL A 151 -9.99 2.75 -6.77
CA VAL A 151 -8.97 3.10 -5.77
C VAL A 151 -8.37 1.83 -5.18
N ASP A 152 -9.20 0.85 -4.82
CA ASP A 152 -8.73 -0.44 -4.29
C ASP A 152 -7.91 -1.21 -5.34
N GLN A 153 -8.36 -1.26 -6.60
CA GLN A 153 -7.59 -1.87 -7.69
C GLN A 153 -6.25 -1.15 -7.93
N TYR A 154 -6.24 0.18 -7.84
CA TYR A 154 -5.05 1.01 -7.98
C TYR A 154 -4.05 0.76 -6.86
N VAL A 155 -4.50 0.78 -5.62
CA VAL A 155 -3.68 0.47 -4.44
C VAL A 155 -3.15 -0.97 -4.50
N ARG A 156 -3.98 -1.95 -4.90
CA ARG A 156 -3.58 -3.35 -5.15
C ARG A 156 -2.51 -3.53 -6.20
N SER A 157 -2.46 -2.63 -7.18
CA SER A 157 -1.53 -2.73 -8.30
C SER A 157 -0.11 -2.27 -7.95
N TYR A 158 0.08 -1.61 -6.81
CA TYR A 158 1.40 -1.24 -6.34
C TYR A 158 2.18 -2.47 -5.87
N PRO A 159 3.42 -2.65 -6.36
CA PRO A 159 4.27 -3.71 -5.85
C PRO A 159 4.59 -3.46 -4.37
N LEU A 160 4.49 -4.51 -3.55
CA LEU A 160 4.83 -4.51 -2.11
C LEU A 160 6.26 -4.00 -1.86
N THR A 161 7.14 -4.18 -2.85
CA THR A 161 8.48 -3.58 -2.90
C THR A 161 8.49 -2.40 -3.87
N PRO A 162 8.88 -1.19 -3.43
CA PRO A 162 8.87 -0.02 -4.29
C PRO A 162 9.95 -0.12 -5.37
N ALA A 163 9.48 -0.45 -6.57
CA ALA A 163 10.31 -0.52 -7.77
C ALA A 163 10.99 0.82 -8.06
N ALA A 164 12.21 0.79 -8.60
CA ALA A 164 13.05 1.97 -8.80
C ALA A 164 12.32 3.11 -9.55
N TYR A 165 11.52 2.74 -10.56
CA TYR A 165 10.76 3.71 -11.37
C TYR A 165 9.72 4.53 -10.58
N LEU A 166 9.19 4.00 -9.46
CA LEU A 166 8.28 4.77 -8.59
C LEU A 166 9.01 5.83 -7.78
N ARG A 167 10.28 5.59 -7.45
CA ARG A 167 11.12 6.62 -6.79
C ARG A 167 11.46 7.73 -7.77
N ASP A 168 11.75 7.36 -9.01
CA ASP A 168 12.01 8.31 -10.09
C ASP A 168 10.77 9.17 -10.39
N ALA A 169 9.59 8.56 -10.41
CA ALA A 169 8.32 9.28 -10.50
C ALA A 169 8.15 10.28 -9.36
N ALA A 170 8.44 9.87 -8.12
CA ALA A 170 8.34 10.75 -6.97
C ALA A 170 9.36 11.91 -6.99
N GLN A 171 10.55 11.71 -7.55
CA GLN A 171 11.53 12.79 -7.74
C GLN A 171 11.08 13.80 -8.80
N LEU A 172 10.50 13.34 -9.91
CA LEU A 172 9.94 14.21 -10.95
C LEU A 172 8.67 14.94 -10.49
N ALA A 173 7.92 14.38 -9.55
CA ALA A 173 6.81 15.08 -8.89
C ALA A 173 7.29 16.22 -7.99
N ARG A 174 8.45 16.09 -7.33
CA ARG A 174 9.00 17.13 -6.44
C ARG A 174 9.64 18.30 -7.17
N ARG A 175 10.24 18.06 -8.34
CA ARG A 175 10.91 19.12 -9.15
C ARG A 175 9.94 20.12 -9.80
N SER A 176 8.64 19.90 -9.68
CA SER A 176 7.60 20.73 -10.31
C SER A 176 6.75 21.53 -9.31
N ALA A 177 7.16 21.59 -8.04
CA ALA A 177 6.55 22.43 -7.02
C ALA A 177 7.46 23.64 -6.73
#